data_AF-A0A3P6RC09-F1
#
_entry.id   AF-A0A3P6RC09-F1
#
_cell.length_a   1.000
_cell.length_b   1.000
_cell.length_c   1.000
_cell.angle_alpha   90.00
_cell.angle_beta   90.00
_cell.angle_gamma   90.00
#
_symmetry.space_group_name_H-M   'P 1'
#
loop_
_entity.id
_entity.type
_entity.pdbx_description
1 polymer ?
#
loop_
_entity_poly.entity_id
_entity_poly.type
_entity_poly.pdbx_seq_one_letter_code
_entity_poly.pdbx_strand_id
1 'polypeptide(L)'
;MTINYNLAVSTSKPWTLFKLLLKWRGSIWKAVMLELVVWLMFYGILSIIYRTALSYEQQKTFERVVIYCEARLTYIPLNFMLGFFVTAVTAEIKIYCKYSHVTPIVFESFLTGLGDHGHSLLATVYAPHRLFTVRGQYGIRNSALMGTLPLPYEIDPSLRCYPRALAE
;
A
#
# COMPACT_ATOMS: atom_id res chain seq x y z
N MET A 1 -7.75 3.11 7.06
CA MET A 1 -7.23 3.28 8.43
C MET A 1 -5.89 2.55 8.51
N THR A 2 -4.83 3.26 8.86
CA THR A 2 -3.47 2.69 8.99
C THR A 2 -3.34 2.08 10.38
N ILE A 3 -3.06 0.78 10.46
CA ILE A 3 -2.88 0.08 11.73
C ILE A 3 -1.38 0.02 12.03
N ASN A 4 -0.97 0.52 13.21
CA ASN A 4 0.43 0.47 13.66
C ASN A 4 0.74 -0.90 14.28
N TYR A 5 1.67 -1.63 13.69
CA TYR A 5 2.09 -2.97 14.13
C TYR A 5 3.50 -3.02 14.74
N ASN A 6 4.16 -1.87 14.91
CA ASN A 6 5.57 -1.78 15.28
C ASN A 6 5.86 -2.47 16.64
N LEU A 7 4.99 -2.26 17.64
CA LEU A 7 5.11 -2.85 18.97
C LEU A 7 4.86 -4.38 18.98
N ALA A 8 4.07 -4.90 18.04
CA ALA A 8 3.82 -6.34 17.93
C ALA A 8 4.99 -7.07 17.24
N VAL A 9 5.66 -6.39 16.31
CA VAL A 9 6.81 -6.95 15.56
C VAL A 9 8.12 -6.90 16.35
N SER A 10 8.26 -6.02 17.33
CA SER A 10 9.47 -5.96 18.18
C SER A 10 9.62 -7.18 19.10
N THR A 11 8.57 -7.98 19.28
CA THR A 11 8.62 -9.24 20.03
C THR A 11 9.07 -10.38 19.11
N SER A 12 10.20 -11.02 19.40
CA SER A 12 10.85 -12.09 18.61
C SER A 12 10.11 -13.45 18.62
N LYS A 13 8.80 -13.45 18.79
CA LYS A 13 7.99 -14.68 18.78
C LYS A 13 7.44 -14.90 17.36
N PRO A 14 7.77 -16.01 16.67
CA PRO A 14 7.24 -16.29 15.34
C PRO A 14 5.71 -16.38 15.34
N TRP A 15 5.10 -16.79 16.46
CA TRP A 15 3.66 -16.84 16.65
C TRP A 15 2.97 -15.48 16.51
N THR A 16 3.65 -14.38 16.86
CA THR A 16 3.10 -13.03 16.73
C THR A 16 2.97 -12.63 15.26
N LEU A 17 3.91 -13.04 14.40
CA LEU A 17 3.83 -12.85 12.96
C LEU A 17 2.67 -13.65 12.35
N PHE A 18 2.51 -14.93 12.71
CA PHE A 18 1.37 -15.72 12.25
C PHE A 18 0.02 -15.09 12.65
N LYS A 19 -0.09 -14.57 13.88
CA LYS A 19 -1.28 -13.82 14.33
C LYS A 19 -1.52 -12.53 13.52
N LEU A 20 -0.46 -11.84 13.09
CA LEU A 20 -0.56 -10.67 12.23
C LEU A 20 -1.03 -11.04 10.82
N LEU A 21 -0.50 -12.12 10.23
CA LEU A 21 -0.91 -12.59 8.90
C LEU A 21 -2.38 -13.01 8.87
N LEU A 22 -2.87 -13.67 9.92
CA LEU A 22 -4.24 -14.18 10.04
C LEU A 22 -5.27 -13.11 10.46
N LYS A 23 -4.86 -11.86 10.68
CA LYS A 23 -5.76 -10.79 11.12
C LYS A 23 -6.66 -10.30 9.98
N TRP A 24 -7.95 -10.62 10.04
CA TRP A 24 -8.93 -10.36 8.95
C TRP A 24 -9.03 -8.91 8.44
N ARG A 25 -8.85 -7.89 9.30
CA ARG A 25 -8.95 -6.47 8.94
C ARG A 25 -7.72 -6.02 8.12
N GLY A 26 -7.86 -5.96 6.80
CA GLY A 26 -6.81 -5.49 5.88
C GLY A 26 -5.73 -6.51 5.56
N SER A 27 -6.00 -7.80 5.79
CA SER A 27 -5.06 -8.86 5.46
C SER A 27 -5.07 -9.19 3.97
N ILE A 28 -3.91 -9.67 3.51
CA ILE A 28 -3.66 -10.18 2.17
C ILE A 28 -4.65 -11.29 1.79
N TRP A 29 -5.16 -12.04 2.79
CA TRP A 29 -6.17 -13.08 2.59
C TRP A 29 -7.42 -12.55 1.90
N LYS A 30 -7.85 -11.30 2.16
CA LYS A 30 -9.05 -10.76 1.50
C LYS A 30 -8.84 -10.56 -0.01
N ALA A 31 -7.62 -10.19 -0.42
CA ALA A 31 -7.28 -10.03 -1.83
C ALA A 31 -7.10 -11.40 -2.50
N VAL A 32 -6.31 -12.28 -1.88
CA VAL A 32 -5.97 -13.60 -2.42
C VAL A 32 -7.20 -14.51 -2.51
N MET A 33 -8.13 -14.43 -1.56
CA MET A 33 -9.33 -15.29 -1.58
C MET A 33 -10.21 -15.07 -2.82
N LEU A 34 -10.32 -13.83 -3.31
CA LEU A 34 -11.09 -13.57 -4.54
C LEU A 34 -10.42 -14.22 -5.75
N GLU A 35 -9.10 -13.99 -5.93
CA GLU A 35 -8.36 -14.59 -7.03
C GLU A 35 -8.35 -16.12 -6.96
N LEU A 36 -8.23 -16.67 -5.76
CA LEU A 36 -8.28 -18.11 -5.52
C LEU A 36 -9.64 -18.70 -5.89
N VAL A 37 -10.75 -18.06 -5.48
CA VAL A 37 -12.10 -18.51 -5.83
C VAL A 37 -12.29 -18.48 -7.35
N VAL A 38 -11.87 -17.41 -8.02
CA VAL A 38 -11.96 -17.31 -9.49
C VAL A 38 -11.14 -18.42 -10.15
N TRP A 39 -9.91 -18.66 -9.68
CA TRP A 39 -9.05 -19.72 -10.20
C TRP A 39 -9.69 -21.12 -10.01
N LEU A 40 -10.24 -21.41 -8.82
CA LEU A 40 -10.94 -22.66 -8.54
C LEU A 40 -12.17 -22.83 -9.42
N MET A 41 -12.93 -21.77 -9.66
CA MET A 41 -14.12 -21.82 -10.53
C MET A 41 -13.73 -22.18 -11.96
N PHE A 42 -12.73 -21.51 -12.55
CA PHE A 42 -12.25 -21.84 -13.89
C PHE A 42 -11.68 -23.25 -13.97
N TYR A 43 -10.84 -23.65 -13.01
CA TYR A 43 -10.29 -24.99 -12.96
C TYR A 43 -11.39 -26.06 -12.82
N GLY A 44 -12.39 -25.80 -11.96
CA GLY A 44 -13.54 -26.68 -11.76
C GLY A 44 -14.37 -26.83 -13.04
N ILE A 45 -14.66 -25.73 -13.74
CA ILE A 45 -15.38 -25.75 -15.02
C ILE A 45 -14.62 -26.60 -16.06
N LEU A 46 -13.31 -26.37 -16.22
CA LEU A 46 -12.48 -27.15 -17.15
C LEU A 46 -12.47 -28.64 -16.78
N SER A 47 -12.39 -28.95 -15.48
CA SER A 47 -12.43 -30.33 -14.99
C SER A 47 -13.77 -31.02 -15.28
N ILE A 48 -14.89 -30.31 -15.12
CA ILE A 48 -16.23 -30.81 -15.46
C ILE A 48 -16.34 -31.05 -16.96
N ILE A 49 -15.96 -30.07 -17.80
CA ILE A 49 -16.00 -30.19 -19.27
C ILE A 49 -15.18 -31.40 -19.74
N TYR A 50 -13.97 -31.58 -19.19
CA TYR A 50 -13.11 -32.72 -19.51
C TYR A 50 -13.80 -34.06 -19.22
N ARG A 51 -14.52 -34.16 -18.10
CA ARG A 51 -15.18 -35.41 -17.66
C ARG A 51 -16.51 -35.67 -18.37
N THR A 52 -17.33 -34.64 -18.63
CA THR A 52 -18.72 -34.83 -19.07
C THR A 52 -18.96 -34.53 -20.54
N ALA A 53 -18.15 -33.68 -21.18
CA ALA A 53 -18.42 -33.18 -22.52
C ALA A 53 -17.42 -33.67 -23.58
N LEU A 54 -16.23 -34.13 -23.19
CA LEU A 54 -15.12 -34.40 -24.10
C LEU A 54 -14.99 -35.89 -24.44
N SER A 55 -14.97 -36.23 -25.74
CA SER A 55 -14.74 -37.60 -26.22
C SER A 55 -13.26 -38.01 -26.09
N TYR A 56 -12.97 -39.32 -26.14
CA TYR A 56 -11.62 -39.88 -25.91
C TYR A 56 -10.52 -39.25 -26.78
N GLU A 57 -10.78 -39.07 -28.09
CA GLU A 57 -9.82 -38.44 -29.01
C GLU A 57 -9.56 -36.95 -28.69
N GLN A 58 -10.60 -36.25 -28.24
CA GLN A 58 -10.50 -34.85 -27.86
C GLN A 58 -9.76 -34.68 -26.52
N GLN A 59 -9.95 -35.60 -25.57
CA GLN A 59 -9.20 -35.64 -24.31
C GLN A 59 -7.69 -35.79 -24.57
N LYS A 60 -7.30 -36.69 -25.47
CA LYS A 60 -5.89 -36.88 -25.86
C LYS A 60 -5.26 -35.62 -26.46
N THR A 61 -6.04 -34.85 -27.21
CA THR A 61 -5.58 -33.56 -27.74
C THR A 61 -5.44 -32.52 -26.63
N PHE A 62 -6.40 -32.47 -25.70
CA PHE A 62 -6.36 -31.57 -24.55
C PHE A 62 -5.13 -31.84 -23.65
N GLU A 63 -4.82 -33.11 -23.37
CA GLU A 63 -3.62 -33.50 -22.59
C GLU A 63 -2.32 -32.98 -23.21
N ARG A 64 -2.17 -33.08 -24.54
CA ARG A 64 -0.99 -32.53 -25.23
C ARG A 64 -0.89 -31.01 -25.07
N VAL A 65 -2.01 -30.30 -25.11
CA VAL A 65 -2.04 -28.84 -24.91
C VAL A 65 -1.63 -28.49 -23.48
N VAL A 66 -2.12 -29.22 -22.47
CA VAL A 66 -1.74 -28.99 -21.07
C VAL A 66 -0.25 -29.18 -20.85
N ILE A 67 0.32 -30.29 -21.37
CA ILE A 67 1.75 -30.58 -21.28
C ILE A 67 2.57 -29.49 -21.98
N TYR A 68 2.11 -29.04 -23.16
CA TYR A 68 2.76 -27.94 -23.87
C TYR A 68 2.77 -26.64 -23.04
N CYS A 69 1.63 -26.29 -22.42
CA CYS A 69 1.55 -25.11 -21.56
C CYS A 69 2.49 -25.21 -20.36
N GLU A 70 2.54 -26.34 -19.66
CA GLU A 70 3.40 -26.56 -18.49
C GLU A 70 4.89 -26.37 -18.83
N ALA A 71 5.33 -26.89 -19.97
CA ALA A 71 6.69 -26.71 -20.47
C ALA A 71 7.04 -25.22 -20.73
N ARG A 72 6.07 -24.42 -21.18
CA ARG A 72 6.26 -22.99 -21.44
C ARG A 72 6.20 -22.13 -20.17
N LEU A 73 5.35 -22.49 -19.21
CA LEU A 73 5.22 -21.80 -17.92
C LEU A 73 6.51 -21.90 -17.10
N THR A 74 7.19 -23.04 -17.14
CA THR A 74 8.46 -23.27 -16.42
C THR A 74 9.60 -22.40 -16.97
N TYR A 75 9.58 -22.08 -18.27
CA TYR A 75 10.61 -21.28 -18.92
C TYR A 75 10.62 -19.81 -18.48
N ILE A 76 9.48 -19.26 -18.07
CA ILE A 76 9.36 -17.85 -17.68
C ILE A 76 9.46 -17.78 -16.15
N PRO A 77 10.57 -17.29 -15.56
CA PRO A 77 10.71 -17.21 -14.11
C PRO A 77 9.85 -16.06 -13.56
N LEU A 78 8.54 -16.28 -13.46
CA LEU A 78 7.56 -15.30 -12.98
C LEU A 78 7.88 -14.81 -11.57
N ASN A 79 8.37 -15.71 -10.70
CA ASN A 79 8.75 -15.38 -9.33
C ASN A 79 9.88 -14.33 -9.27
N PHE A 80 10.84 -14.43 -10.20
CA PHE A 80 11.93 -13.47 -10.33
C PHE A 80 11.36 -12.10 -10.71
N MET A 81 10.54 -12.05 -11.76
CA MET A 81 9.91 -10.82 -12.25
C MET A 81 9.05 -10.13 -11.19
N LEU A 82 8.24 -10.90 -10.45
CA LEU A 82 7.43 -10.38 -9.34
C LEU A 82 8.31 -9.75 -8.25
N GLY A 83 9.45 -10.39 -7.94
CA GLY A 83 10.44 -9.88 -6.99
C GLY A 83 11.04 -8.53 -7.41
N PHE A 84 11.43 -8.36 -8.68
CA PHE A 84 11.89 -7.06 -9.19
C PHE A 84 10.79 -6.02 -9.17
N PHE A 85 9.58 -6.39 -9.60
CA PHE A 85 8.45 -5.48 -9.63
C PHE A 85 8.12 -4.91 -8.24
N VAL A 86 8.00 -5.77 -7.23
CA VAL A 86 7.70 -5.33 -5.85
C VAL A 86 8.83 -4.47 -5.28
N THR A 87 10.09 -4.80 -5.58
CA THR A 87 11.25 -4.04 -5.12
C THR A 87 11.30 -2.65 -5.75
N ALA A 88 11.07 -2.55 -7.06
CA ALA A 88 11.00 -1.29 -7.79
C ALA A 88 9.88 -0.40 -7.24
N VAL A 89 8.66 -0.94 -7.12
CA VAL A 89 7.50 -0.20 -6.58
C VAL A 89 7.77 0.29 -5.15
N THR A 90 8.38 -0.54 -4.31
CA THR A 90 8.72 -0.16 -2.93
C THR A 90 9.79 0.94 -2.88
N ALA A 91 10.77 0.90 -3.80
CA ALA A 91 11.81 1.93 -3.89
C ALA A 91 11.20 3.28 -4.26
N GLU A 92 10.30 3.31 -5.24
CA GLU A 92 9.57 4.52 -5.63
C GLU A 92 8.78 5.08 -4.45
N ILE A 93 7.97 4.26 -3.76
CA ILE A 93 7.18 4.70 -2.60
C ILE A 93 8.09 5.30 -1.51
N LYS A 94 9.24 4.68 -1.24
CA LYS A 94 10.22 5.20 -0.26
C LYS A 94 10.79 6.56 -0.69
N ILE A 95 11.06 6.75 -1.98
CA ILE A 95 11.50 8.02 -2.55
C ILE A 95 10.43 9.08 -2.31
N TYR A 96 9.18 8.84 -2.70
CA TYR A 96 8.07 9.79 -2.46
C TYR A 96 7.92 10.14 -0.97
N CYS A 97 7.95 9.15 -0.06
CA CYS A 97 7.86 9.39 1.38
C CYS A 97 9.06 10.19 1.93
N LYS A 98 10.28 9.93 1.43
CA LYS A 98 11.49 10.64 1.87
C LYS A 98 11.47 12.10 1.40
N TYR A 99 11.15 12.36 0.14
CA TYR A 99 11.08 13.72 -0.40
C TYR A 99 9.89 14.52 0.15
N SER A 100 8.76 13.85 0.43
CA SER A 100 7.60 14.48 1.09
C SER A 100 7.91 15.02 2.49
N HIS A 101 8.92 14.47 3.19
CA HIS A 101 9.33 14.94 4.53
C HIS A 101 10.55 15.88 4.49
N VAL A 102 11.45 15.72 3.51
CA VAL A 102 12.67 16.55 3.40
C VAL A 102 12.37 17.95 2.86
N THR A 103 11.41 18.09 1.95
CA THR A 103 11.04 19.38 1.32
C THR A 103 10.62 20.48 2.32
N PRO A 104 9.75 20.23 3.32
CA PRO A 104 9.40 21.26 4.31
C PRO A 104 10.59 21.68 5.20
N ILE A 105 11.48 20.75 5.56
CA ILE A 105 12.60 21.01 6.48
C ILE A 105 13.68 21.87 5.82
N VAL A 106 14.06 21.55 4.57
CA VAL A 106 15.06 22.34 3.83
C VAL A 106 14.52 23.74 3.51
N PHE A 107 13.23 23.85 3.18
CA PHE A 107 12.57 25.13 2.92
C PHE A 107 12.46 26.01 4.18
N GLU A 108 12.14 25.42 5.33
CA GLU A 108 12.11 26.12 6.62
C GLU A 108 13.50 26.60 7.04
N SER A 109 14.53 25.79 6.82
CA SER A 109 15.93 26.14 7.11
C SER A 109 16.41 27.31 6.23
N PHE A 110 16.03 27.32 4.95
CA PHE A 110 16.32 28.42 4.02
C PHE A 110 15.59 29.71 4.38
N LEU A 111 14.30 29.63 4.74
CA LEU A 111 13.51 30.80 5.13
C LEU A 111 13.93 31.38 6.50
N THR A 112 14.39 30.54 7.43
CA THR A 112 14.96 30.99 8.71
C THR A 112 16.30 31.70 8.51
N GLY A 113 17.07 31.31 7.50
CA GLY A 113 18.29 32.00 7.08
C GLY A 113 18.08 33.37 6.42
N LEU A 114 16.84 33.73 6.04
CA LEU A 114 16.49 35.01 5.40
C LEU A 114 16.08 36.12 6.38
N GLY A 115 16.19 35.90 7.70
CA GLY A 115 15.86 36.91 8.73
C GLY A 115 14.36 37.25 8.82
N ASP A 116 14.01 38.40 9.40
CA ASP A 116 12.63 38.79 9.75
C ASP A 116 11.62 38.79 8.56
N HIS A 117 12.10 38.77 7.32
CA HIS A 117 11.27 38.68 6.12
C HIS A 117 10.83 37.25 5.76
N GLY A 118 11.49 36.21 6.28
CA GLY A 118 11.16 34.80 6.03
C GLY A 118 9.84 34.35 6.65
N HIS A 119 9.48 34.88 7.83
CA HIS A 119 8.25 34.52 8.55
C HIS A 119 6.97 34.90 7.80
N SER A 120 6.99 35.99 7.04
CA SER A 120 5.85 36.43 6.22
C SER A 120 5.64 35.55 4.98
N LEU A 121 6.73 34.99 4.43
CA LEU A 121 6.70 34.09 3.28
C LEU A 121 6.24 32.67 3.67
N LEU A 122 6.55 32.20 4.89
CA LEU A 122 6.05 30.92 5.41
C LEU A 122 4.51 30.84 5.40
N ALA A 123 3.84 31.90 5.85
CA ALA A 123 2.38 31.97 5.87
C ALA A 123 1.75 31.92 4.47
N THR A 124 2.44 32.48 3.46
CA THR A 124 1.95 32.53 2.08
C THR A 124 2.17 31.22 1.33
N VAL A 125 3.30 30.53 1.57
CA VAL A 125 3.67 29.30 0.85
C VAL A 125 3.05 28.03 1.46
N TYR A 126 2.80 27.99 2.78
CA TYR A 126 2.13 26.84 3.43
C TYR A 126 0.59 26.88 3.38
N ALA A 127 -0.02 28.03 3.08
CA ALA A 127 -1.47 28.16 2.91
C ALA A 127 -2.06 27.31 1.76
N PRO A 128 -1.46 27.20 0.55
CA PRO A 128 -2.06 26.46 -0.56
C PRO A 128 -2.00 24.93 -0.41
N HIS A 129 -1.02 24.38 0.32
CA HIS A 129 -0.84 22.91 0.40
C HIS A 129 -1.86 22.22 1.32
N ARG A 130 -2.49 22.95 2.23
CA ARG A 130 -3.50 22.44 3.18
C ARG A 130 -4.91 22.39 2.57
N LEU A 131 -5.17 23.13 1.49
CA LEU A 131 -6.47 23.16 0.81
C LEU A 131 -6.66 22.02 -0.20
N PHE A 132 -5.58 21.49 -0.78
CA PHE A 132 -5.68 20.45 -1.81
C PHE A 132 -5.88 19.03 -1.27
N THR A 133 -5.39 18.72 -0.06
CA THR A 133 -5.54 17.37 0.53
C THR A 133 -6.92 17.16 1.17
N VAL A 134 -7.58 18.22 1.64
CA VAL A 134 -8.90 18.12 2.29
C VAL A 134 -10.03 18.07 1.24
N ARG A 135 -9.84 18.64 0.05
CA ARG A 135 -10.88 18.68 -0.99
C ARG A 135 -11.13 17.35 -1.72
N GLY A 136 -10.21 16.38 -1.60
CA GLY A 136 -10.33 15.06 -2.22
C GLY A 136 -11.15 14.03 -1.44
N GLN A 137 -11.62 14.35 -0.22
CA GLN A 137 -12.35 13.40 0.64
C GLN A 137 -13.80 13.77 0.97
N TYR A 138 -14.22 15.01 0.71
CA TYR A 138 -15.58 15.46 0.97
C TYR A 138 -16.28 15.87 -0.32
N GLY A 139 -16.54 14.85 -1.15
CA GLY A 139 -17.67 14.90 -2.05
C GLY A 139 -18.96 14.93 -1.22
N ILE A 140 -19.74 15.98 -1.44
CA ILE A 140 -21.18 16.06 -1.15
C ILE A 140 -21.55 16.10 0.34
N ARG A 141 -21.49 17.28 0.96
CA ARG A 141 -22.59 17.77 1.84
C ARG A 141 -22.38 19.24 2.24
N ASN A 142 -23.31 20.06 1.74
CA ASN A 142 -23.85 21.30 2.29
C ASN A 142 -22.89 22.45 2.66
N SER A 143 -22.95 23.46 1.80
CA SER A 143 -22.81 24.88 2.10
C SER A 143 -23.68 25.26 3.30
N ALA A 144 -23.06 25.52 4.45
CA ALA A 144 -23.48 26.46 5.48
C ALA A 144 -22.76 26.12 6.79
N LEU A 145 -21.85 27.01 7.20
CA LEU A 145 -21.53 27.42 8.58
C LEU A 145 -20.08 27.90 8.61
N MET A 146 -19.93 29.11 8.08
CA MET A 146 -18.83 30.02 8.38
C MET A 146 -19.13 30.58 9.78
N GLY A 147 -18.43 30.11 10.81
CA GLY A 147 -18.63 30.60 12.17
C GLY A 147 -17.81 29.84 13.22
N THR A 148 -16.82 30.55 13.78
CA THR A 148 -16.19 30.35 15.09
C THR A 148 -15.50 29.00 15.38
N LEU A 149 -14.16 29.01 15.28
CA LEU A 149 -13.28 27.94 15.74
C LEU A 149 -12.79 28.27 17.17
N PRO A 150 -13.12 27.47 18.21
CA PRO A 150 -12.28 27.38 19.39
C PRO A 150 -11.27 26.24 19.19
N LEU A 151 -9.99 26.53 19.45
CA LEU A 151 -8.96 25.51 19.64
C LEU A 151 -9.32 24.68 20.88
N PRO A 152 -9.11 23.35 20.83
CA PRO A 152 -8.25 22.76 21.83
C PRO A 152 -7.16 21.93 21.17
N TYR A 153 -5.92 22.32 21.46
CA TYR A 153 -4.77 21.46 21.30
C TYR A 153 -4.80 20.47 22.48
N GLU A 154 -5.15 19.23 22.21
CA GLU A 154 -4.67 18.10 23.01
C GLU A 154 -3.84 17.25 22.06
N ILE A 155 -2.52 17.41 22.14
CA ILE A 155 -1.55 16.62 21.40
C ILE A 155 -1.32 15.37 22.23
N ASP A 156 -1.92 14.26 21.82
CA ASP A 156 -1.63 12.93 22.35
C ASP A 156 -0.12 12.64 22.18
N PRO A 157 0.67 12.44 23.26
CA PRO A 157 2.13 12.28 23.18
C PRO A 157 2.60 10.95 22.56
N SER A 158 1.68 10.09 22.13
CA SER A 158 1.98 8.72 21.67
C SER A 158 2.39 8.60 20.19
N LEU A 159 2.22 9.65 19.36
CA LEU A 159 2.69 9.67 17.97
C LEU A 159 4.12 10.23 17.82
N ARG A 160 5.07 9.60 18.53
CA ARG A 160 6.50 9.86 18.34
C ARG A 160 7.07 8.93 17.26
N CYS A 161 6.74 9.17 15.99
CA CYS A 161 7.54 8.63 14.89
C CYS A 161 8.77 9.54 14.69
N TYR A 162 9.72 9.47 15.61
CA TYR A 162 11.03 10.10 15.42
C TYR A 162 11.89 9.21 14.51
N PRO A 163 12.56 9.75 13.49
CA PRO A 163 13.67 9.07 12.84
C PRO A 163 14.85 9.06 13.81
N ARG A 164 15.28 7.87 14.24
CA ARG A 164 16.51 7.65 15.01
C ARG A 164 17.69 8.33 14.29
N ALA A 165 18.06 9.52 14.75
CA ALA A 165 19.24 10.24 14.31
C ALA A 165 20.46 9.66 15.02
N LEU A 166 21.46 9.30 14.21
CA LEU A 166 22.89 9.53 14.42
C LEU A 166 23.31 9.97 15.82
N ALA A 167 23.83 9.01 16.58
CA ALA A 167 24.82 9.22 17.64
C ALA A 167 25.43 7.86 17.97
N GLU A 168 26.30 7.36 17.07
CA GLU A 168 27.63 6.76 17.35
C GLU A 168 28.44 6.83 16.05
#